data_AF-A0A1G1MIN0-F1
#
_entry.id   AF-A0A1G1MIN0-F1
#
_cell.length_a   1.000
_cell.length_b   1.000
_cell.length_c   1.000
_cell.angle_alpha   90.00
_cell.angle_beta   90.00
_cell.angle_gamma   90.00
#
_symmetry.space_group_name_H-M   'P 1'
#
loop_
_entity.id
_entity.type
_entity.pdbx_description
1 polymer ?
#
loop_
_entity_poly.entity_id
_entity_poly.type
_entity_poly.pdbx_seq_one_letter_code
_entity_poly.pdbx_strand_id
1 'polypeptide(L)'
;MTAAHPPSAKTYVVIWGWLAGLMLASVLLSGAPITARTVAWMVFGLSTIKAGLVALYYMHLKFDRQWLWVVVGFPLVLIALAAGIVLSSHLVKL
;
A
#
# COMPACT_ATOMS: atom_id res chain seq x y z
N MET A 1 3.74 16.34 31.75
CA MET A 1 2.65 15.65 31.04
C MET A 1 2.13 16.58 29.96
N THR A 2 2.78 16.61 28.79
CA THR A 2 2.39 17.50 27.67
C THR A 2 1.32 16.81 26.85
N ALA A 3 0.12 17.40 26.80
CA ALA A 3 -1.00 16.90 26.02
C ALA A 3 -0.67 16.96 24.51
N ALA A 4 -0.15 15.87 23.96
CA ALA A 4 -0.04 15.69 22.52
C ALA A 4 -1.45 15.74 21.93
N HIS A 5 -1.74 16.77 21.12
CA HIS A 5 -3.01 16.90 20.42
C HIS A 5 -3.22 15.65 19.54
N PRO A 6 -4.33 14.90 19.71
CA PRO A 6 -4.61 13.77 18.84
C PRO A 6 -4.71 14.26 17.38
N PRO A 7 -4.15 13.53 16.40
CA PRO A 7 -4.26 13.89 15.00
C PRO A 7 -5.74 14.07 14.64
N SER A 8 -6.08 15.24 14.08
CA SER A 8 -7.47 15.60 13.83
C SER A 8 -8.14 14.61 12.87
N ALA A 9 -9.42 14.30 13.10
CA ALA A 9 -10.22 13.44 12.23
C ALA A 9 -10.17 13.83 10.74
N LYS A 10 -9.88 15.11 10.43
CA LYS A 10 -9.68 15.60 9.06
C LYS A 10 -8.56 14.85 8.32
N THR A 11 -7.44 14.55 8.97
CA THR A 11 -6.32 13.86 8.32
C THR A 11 -6.72 12.46 7.86
N TYR A 12 -7.45 11.71 8.70
CA TYR A 12 -7.98 10.39 8.35
C TYR A 12 -8.96 10.45 7.18
N VAL A 13 -9.88 11.42 7.17
CA VAL A 13 -10.85 11.60 6.08
C VAL A 13 -10.16 11.93 4.75
N VAL A 14 -9.12 12.77 4.78
CA VAL A 14 -8.34 13.10 3.57
C VAL A 14 -7.65 11.84 3.01
N ILE A 15 -7.03 11.04 3.87
CA ILE A 15 -6.32 9.82 3.47
C ILE A 15 -7.28 8.76 2.97
N TRP A 16 -8.44 8.63 3.62
CA TRP A 16 -9.53 7.78 3.15
C TRP A 16 -9.95 8.14 1.73
N GLY A 17 -10.13 9.43 1.44
CA GLY A 17 -10.43 9.92 0.09
C GLY A 17 -9.35 9.53 -0.92
N TRP A 18 -8.08 9.60 -0.53
CA TRP A 18 -6.97 9.17 -1.38
C TRP A 18 -6.97 7.66 -1.64
N LEU A 19 -7.23 6.85 -0.61
CA LEU A 19 -7.37 5.39 -0.74
C LEU A 19 -8.54 5.01 -1.65
N ALA A 20 -9.69 5.68 -1.51
CA ALA A 20 -10.84 5.49 -2.38
C ALA A 20 -10.53 5.88 -3.83
N GLY A 21 -9.86 7.01 -4.06
CA GLY A 21 -9.41 7.42 -5.40
C GLY A 21 -8.45 6.43 -6.04
N LEU A 22 -7.45 5.96 -5.28
CA LEU A 22 -6.50 4.93 -5.75
C LEU A 22 -7.20 3.58 -6.02
N MET A 23 -8.25 3.24 -5.26
CA MET A 23 -9.06 2.04 -5.51
C MET A 23 -9.78 2.15 -6.85
N LEU A 24 -10.50 3.26 -7.08
CA LEU A 24 -11.20 3.52 -8.34
C LEU A 24 -10.23 3.51 -9.53
N ALA A 25 -9.06 4.15 -9.39
CA ALA A 25 -8.03 4.14 -10.42
C ALA A 25 -7.59 2.71 -10.77
N SER A 26 -7.40 1.83 -9.79
CA SER A 26 -7.06 0.42 -10.06
C SER A 26 -8.17 -0.33 -10.79
N VAL A 27 -9.44 -0.10 -10.45
CA VAL A 27 -10.58 -0.75 -11.12
C VAL A 27 -10.69 -0.29 -12.57
N LEU A 28 -10.59 1.02 -12.81
CA LEU A 28 -10.61 1.58 -14.16
C LEU A 28 -9.44 1.05 -15.01
N LEU A 29 -8.25 0.98 -14.42
CA LEU A 29 -7.08 0.46 -15.10
C LEU A 29 -7.18 -1.03 -15.43
N SER A 30 -7.91 -1.79 -14.60
CA SER A 30 -8.16 -3.22 -14.85
C SER A 30 -9.11 -3.47 -16.00
N GLY A 31 -9.98 -2.51 -16.32
CA GLY A 31 -10.91 -2.58 -17.46
C GLY A 31 -10.34 -1.98 -18.76
N ALA A 32 -9.14 -1.39 -18.73
CA ALA A 32 -8.55 -0.75 -19.90
C ALA A 32 -8.00 -1.80 -20.89
N PRO A 33 -8.08 -1.57 -22.21
CA PRO A 33 -7.61 -2.49 -23.25
C PRO A 33 -6.08 -2.44 -23.40
N ILE A 34 -5.36 -2.72 -22.31
CA ILE A 34 -3.89 -2.72 -22.23
C ILE A 34 -3.44 -4.16 -21.99
N THR A 35 -2.22 -4.50 -22.39
CA THR A 35 -1.62 -5.82 -22.15
C THR A 35 -1.72 -6.18 -20.66
N ALA A 36 -2.22 -7.39 -20.37
CA ALA A 36 -2.43 -7.87 -18.99
C ALA A 36 -1.19 -7.75 -18.10
N ARG A 37 0.01 -7.92 -18.69
CA ARG A 37 1.29 -7.72 -18.00
C ARG A 37 1.47 -6.27 -17.52
N THR A 38 1.15 -5.29 -18.36
CA THR A 38 1.26 -3.87 -18.02
C THR A 38 0.25 -3.48 -16.95
N VAL A 39 -1.00 -3.96 -17.09
CA VAL A 39 -2.05 -3.76 -16.07
C VAL A 39 -1.61 -4.33 -14.72
N ALA A 40 -1.07 -5.55 -14.70
CA ALA A 40 -0.56 -6.17 -13.48
C ALA A 40 0.52 -5.33 -12.79
N TRP A 41 1.52 -4.85 -13.54
CA TRP A 41 2.57 -3.99 -12.98
C TRP A 41 2.03 -2.67 -12.43
N MET A 42 1.10 -2.03 -13.14
CA MET A 42 0.52 -0.76 -12.69
C MET A 42 -0.38 -0.96 -11.47
N VAL A 43 -1.25 -1.97 -11.46
CA VAL A 43 -2.13 -2.30 -10.31
C VAL A 43 -1.30 -2.68 -9.09
N PHE A 44 -0.19 -3.41 -9.28
CA PHE A 44 0.75 -3.71 -8.22
C PHE A 44 1.36 -2.42 -7.63
N GLY A 45 1.84 -1.51 -8.48
CA GLY A 45 2.35 -0.19 -8.06
C GLY A 45 1.32 0.61 -7.25
N LEU A 46 0.08 0.71 -7.74
CA LEU A 46 -1.02 1.37 -7.01
C LEU A 46 -1.31 0.70 -5.66
N SER A 47 -1.22 -0.63 -5.58
CA SER A 47 -1.47 -1.38 -4.35
C SER A 47 -0.38 -1.14 -3.31
N THR A 48 0.88 -1.06 -3.73
CA THR A 48 2.01 -0.70 -2.85
C THR A 48 1.84 0.70 -2.26
N ILE A 49 1.41 1.68 -3.06
CA ILE A 49 1.15 3.05 -2.57
C ILE A 49 0.04 3.04 -1.52
N LYS A 50 -1.08 2.34 -1.76
CA LYS A 50 -2.17 2.22 -0.78
C LYS A 50 -1.69 1.59 0.52
N ALA A 51 -0.93 0.50 0.43
CA ALA A 51 -0.37 -0.18 1.60
C ALA A 51 0.52 0.77 2.43
N GLY A 52 1.34 1.60 1.75
CA GLY A 52 2.13 2.63 2.41
C GLY A 52 1.29 3.69 3.12
N LEU A 53 0.23 4.19 2.49
CA LEU A 53 -0.68 5.15 3.14
C LEU A 53 -1.40 4.55 4.36
N VAL A 54 -1.87 3.30 4.27
CA VAL A 54 -2.50 2.60 5.39
C VAL A 54 -1.51 2.38 6.53
N ALA A 55 -0.30 1.90 6.22
CA ALA A 55 0.74 1.67 7.23
C ALA A 55 1.16 2.96 7.94
N LEU A 56 1.36 4.05 7.19
CA LEU A 56 1.85 5.30 7.76
C LEU A 56 0.79 6.01 8.60
N TYR A 57 -0.48 5.97 8.18
CA TYR A 57 -1.52 6.83 8.77
C TYR A 57 -2.63 6.08 9.50
N TYR A 58 -3.06 4.90 9.04
CA TYR A 58 -4.14 4.13 9.67
C TYR A 58 -3.63 3.16 10.75
N MET A 59 -2.40 2.66 10.62
CA MET A 59 -1.76 1.80 11.63
C MET A 59 -1.00 2.59 12.72
N HIS A 60 -1.16 3.91 12.77
CA HIS A 60 -0.54 4.80 13.77
C HIS A 60 1.02 4.81 13.81
N LEU A 61 1.73 4.20 12.85
CA LEU A 61 3.21 4.15 12.85
C LEU A 61 3.90 5.52 12.86
N LYS A 62 3.27 6.54 12.27
CA LYS A 62 3.80 7.91 12.27
C LYS A 62 3.68 8.60 13.64
N PHE A 63 2.75 8.14 14.49
CA PHE A 63 2.37 8.82 15.73
C PHE A 63 2.63 7.99 17.01
N ASP A 64 3.10 6.75 16.90
CA ASP A 64 3.34 5.89 18.06
C ASP A 64 4.58 4.96 17.94
N ARG A 65 4.96 4.38 19.08
CA ARG A 65 6.22 3.69 19.45
C ARG A 65 6.94 2.91 18.33
N GLN A 66 8.27 3.05 18.27
CA GLN A 66 9.21 2.35 17.36
C GLN A 66 9.02 0.82 17.25
N TRP A 67 8.41 0.16 18.25
CA TRP A 67 8.12 -1.28 18.22
C TRP A 67 7.10 -1.70 17.16
N LEU A 68 6.16 -0.81 16.79
CA LEU A 68 5.16 -1.08 15.74
C LEU A 68 5.78 -1.23 14.35
N TRP A 69 6.99 -0.70 14.13
CA TRP A 69 7.73 -0.89 12.88
C TRP A 69 8.13 -2.35 12.64
N VAL A 70 8.39 -3.12 13.71
CA VAL A 70 8.74 -4.56 13.59
C VAL A 70 7.53 -5.37 13.14
N VAL A 71 6.34 -5.05 13.65
CA VAL A 71 5.08 -5.72 13.28
C VAL A 71 4.70 -5.43 11.83
N VAL A 72 4.99 -4.23 11.32
CA VAL A 72 4.79 -3.87 9.90
C VAL A 72 5.89 -4.45 9.00
N GLY A 73 7.11 -4.61 9.51
CA GLY A 73 8.21 -5.25 8.79
C GLY A 73 7.88 -6.68 8.38
N PHE A 74 7.22 -7.44 9.24
CA PHE A 74 6.86 -8.85 8.96
C PHE A 74 5.99 -9.05 7.70
N PRO A 75 4.81 -8.40 7.54
CA PRO A 75 4.01 -8.51 6.33
C PRO A 75 4.73 -7.91 5.11
N LEU A 76 5.55 -6.87 5.27
CA LEU A 76 6.33 -6.32 4.15
C LEU A 76 7.37 -7.30 3.61
N VAL A 77 8.07 -8.03 4.50
CA VAL A 77 9.01 -9.08 4.09
C VAL A 77 8.29 -10.21 3.35
N LEU A 78 7.10 -10.62 3.82
CA LEU A 78 6.29 -11.63 3.14
C LEU A 78 5.83 -11.15 1.75
N ILE A 79 5.41 -9.90 1.62
CA ILE A 79 5.04 -9.30 0.33
C ILE A 79 6.24 -9.25 -0.61
N ALA A 80 7.42 -8.84 -0.11
CA ALA A 80 8.64 -8.79 -0.92
C ALA A 80 9.06 -10.20 -1.39
N LEU A 81 8.95 -11.21 -0.53
CA LEU A 81 9.21 -12.60 -0.88
C LEU A 81 8.22 -13.09 -1.94
N ALA A 82 6.92 -12.86 -1.75
CA ALA A 82 5.89 -13.25 -2.70
C ALA A 82 6.08 -12.55 -4.06
N ALA A 83 6.38 -11.25 -4.06
CA ALA A 83 6.67 -10.49 -5.28
C ALA A 83 7.92 -11.01 -6.00
N GLY A 84 8.98 -11.37 -5.25
CA GLY A 84 10.20 -11.96 -5.80
C GLY A 84 9.94 -13.32 -6.46
N ILE A 85 9.10 -14.17 -5.84
CA ILE A 85 8.70 -15.46 -6.38
C ILE A 85 7.85 -15.27 -7.65
N VAL A 86 6.89 -14.34 -7.64
CA VAL A 86 6.08 -14.04 -8.82
C VAL A 86 6.96 -13.52 -9.96
N LEU A 87 7.90 -12.61 -9.68
CA LEU A 87 8.82 -12.07 -10.66
C LEU A 87 9.72 -13.16 -11.25
N SER A 88 10.29 -14.04 -10.43
CA SER A 88 11.11 -15.15 -10.91
C SER A 88 10.30 -16.12 -11.77
N SER A 89 9.05 -16.41 -11.39
CA SER A 89 8.16 -17.28 -12.16
C SER A 89 7.81 -16.73 -13.55
N HIS A 90 7.75 -15.40 -13.71
CA HIS A 90 7.53 -14.75 -15.00
C HIS A 90 8.82 -14.58 -15.82
N LEU A 91 9.97 -14.46 -15.16
CA LEU A 91 11.28 -14.40 -15.83
C LEU A 91 11.72 -15.75 -16.42
N VAL A 92 11.42 -16.87 -15.75
CA VAL A 92 11.80 -18.23 -16.20
C VAL A 92 10.96 -18.73 -17.39
N LYS A 93 9.81 -18.09 -17.66
CA LYS A 93 8.89 -18.44 -18.76
C LYS A 93 9.13 -17.62 -20.04
N LEU A 94 10.22 -16.86 -20.12
CA LEU A 94 10.70 -16.14 -21.31
C LEU A 94 11.88 -16.89 -21.94
#